data_AF-A0A1Y5TV83-F1
#
_entry.id   AF-A0A1Y5TV83-F1
#
_cell.length_a   1.000
_cell.length_b   1.000
_cell.length_c   1.000
_cell.angle_alpha   90.00
_cell.angle_beta   90.00
_cell.angle_gamma   90.00
#
_symmetry.space_group_name_H-M   'P 1'
#
loop_
_entity.id
_entity.type
_entity.pdbx_description
1 polymer ?
#
loop_
_entity_poly.entity_id
_entity_poly.type
_entity_poly.pdbx_seq_one_letter_code
_entity_poly.pdbx_strand_id
1 'polypeptide(L)'
;MIGDMKKLEAAYQHQIDVFFNISLKNRYLYVQSPKVASTTMKKTLNRLEAQGSKIDPDTLPLHPTPRESIHIKPFQLPAEMFADIVYGSEFFKFCFVRNPFDRLLSAYLDKIVSKKNEARSVYKTLGLSIESDMMTFEQFVGFLYERRDKSVNWNPHWPLASVAEDPAAGPDPV
;
A
#
# COMPACT_ATOMS: atom_id res chain seq x y z
N MET A 1 18.10 -8.23 17.47
CA MET A 1 18.19 -6.74 17.50
C MET A 1 18.76 -6.16 16.20
N ILE A 2 20.07 -6.25 15.90
CA ILE A 2 20.62 -5.64 14.65
C ILE A 2 20.07 -6.30 13.37
N GLY A 3 19.89 -7.64 13.36
CA GLY A 3 19.33 -8.37 12.22
C GLY A 3 17.85 -8.07 11.96
N ASP A 4 17.09 -7.71 13.00
CA ASP A 4 15.66 -7.38 12.89
C ASP A 4 15.47 -5.96 12.35
N MET A 5 16.34 -5.03 12.75
CA MET A 5 16.36 -3.65 12.24
C MET A 5 16.68 -3.59 10.74
N LYS A 6 17.64 -4.39 10.25
CA LYS A 6 17.94 -4.45 8.80
C LYS A 6 16.78 -5.02 7.98
N LYS A 7 16.03 -5.99 8.52
CA LYS A 7 14.83 -6.53 7.86
C LYS A 7 13.71 -5.50 7.82
N LEU A 8 13.56 -4.71 8.89
CA LEU A 8 12.61 -3.61 8.99
C LEU A 8 12.89 -2.54 7.92
N GLU A 9 14.14 -2.09 7.83
CA GLU A 9 14.59 -1.13 6.82
C GLU A 9 14.33 -1.63 5.40
N ALA A 10 14.69 -2.88 5.11
CA ALA A 10 14.45 -3.48 3.80
C ALA A 10 12.95 -3.56 3.44
N ALA A 11 12.09 -3.87 4.42
CA ALA A 11 10.65 -3.91 4.22
C ALA A 11 10.08 -2.51 3.93
N TYR A 12 10.49 -1.49 4.68
CA TYR A 12 10.08 -0.10 4.42
C TYR A 12 10.59 0.40 3.07
N GLN A 13 11.84 0.12 2.73
CA GLN A 13 12.41 0.50 1.43
C GLN A 13 11.62 -0.13 0.28
N HIS A 14 11.27 -1.42 0.40
CA HIS A 14 10.45 -2.08 -0.60
C HIS A 14 9.06 -1.42 -0.74
N GLN A 15 8.42 -1.06 0.38
CA GLN A 15 7.12 -0.36 0.34
C GLN A 15 7.24 1.02 -0.33
N ILE A 16 8.31 1.77 -0.03
CA ILE A 16 8.60 3.06 -0.66
C ILE A 16 8.73 2.87 -2.18
N ASP A 17 9.51 1.89 -2.63
CA ASP A 17 9.71 1.63 -4.06
C ASP A 17 8.45 1.18 -4.79
N VAL A 18 7.54 0.49 -4.09
CA VAL A 18 6.26 0.05 -4.65
C VAL A 18 5.26 1.21 -4.72
N PHE A 19 5.08 1.96 -3.65
CA PHE A 19 3.99 2.94 -3.53
C PHE A 19 4.30 4.32 -4.07
N PHE A 20 5.57 4.71 -4.15
CA PHE A 20 5.94 6.01 -4.69
C PHE A 20 5.94 5.94 -6.21
N ASN A 21 5.22 6.87 -6.83
CA ASN A 21 5.16 7.04 -8.28
C ASN A 21 5.56 8.48 -8.59
N ILE A 22 6.76 8.65 -9.13
CA ILE A 22 7.35 9.95 -9.41
C ILE A 22 7.25 10.24 -10.91
N SER A 23 6.79 11.44 -11.24
CA SER A 23 6.92 12.00 -12.59
C SER A 23 7.83 13.21 -12.57
N LEU A 24 9.00 13.08 -13.17
CA LEU A 24 9.88 14.23 -13.41
C LEU A 24 9.35 15.15 -14.51
N LYS A 25 8.61 14.58 -15.48
CA LYS A 25 7.98 15.27 -16.60
C LYS A 25 6.88 16.21 -16.13
N ASN A 26 5.95 15.68 -15.33
CA ASN A 26 4.77 16.40 -14.85
C ASN A 26 4.93 16.95 -13.42
N ARG A 27 6.13 16.80 -12.82
CA ARG A 27 6.51 17.36 -11.51
C ARG A 27 5.55 16.98 -10.38
N TYR A 28 5.26 15.69 -10.24
CA TYR A 28 4.47 15.18 -9.13
C TYR A 28 5.05 13.93 -8.47
N LEU A 29 4.68 13.75 -7.21
CA LEU A 29 4.83 12.51 -6.45
C LEU A 29 3.45 12.03 -6.00
N TYR A 30 3.02 10.89 -6.54
CA TYR A 30 1.84 10.18 -6.09
C TYR A 30 2.23 9.02 -5.17
N VAL A 31 1.80 9.09 -3.91
CA VAL A 31 1.95 8.00 -2.95
C VAL A 31 0.69 7.15 -2.97
N GLN A 32 0.80 5.94 -3.49
CA GLN A 32 -0.33 5.05 -3.69
C GLN A 32 -0.84 4.47 -2.36
N SER A 33 -2.13 4.63 -2.10
CA SER A 33 -2.84 3.95 -1.00
C SER A 33 -3.74 2.82 -1.53
N PRO A 34 -3.54 1.55 -1.11
CA PRO A 34 -4.40 0.45 -1.53
C PRO A 34 -5.87 0.65 -1.13
N LYS A 35 -6.78 0.21 -2.02
CA LYS A 35 -8.24 0.25 -1.84
C LYS A 35 -8.87 1.66 -1.76
N VAL A 36 -8.13 2.69 -2.16
CA VAL A 36 -8.61 4.06 -2.31
C VAL A 36 -8.61 4.47 -3.79
N ALA A 37 -9.49 3.85 -4.59
CA ALA A 37 -9.57 4.07 -6.04
C ALA A 37 -8.23 3.94 -6.79
N SER A 38 -7.28 3.18 -6.24
CA SER A 38 -5.89 3.18 -6.71
C SER A 38 -5.71 2.64 -8.12
N THR A 39 -6.58 1.74 -8.59
CA THR A 39 -6.59 1.27 -9.98
C THR A 39 -6.97 2.39 -10.96
N THR A 40 -7.98 3.19 -10.62
CA THR A 40 -8.40 4.34 -11.44
C THR A 40 -7.29 5.39 -11.53
N MET A 41 -6.68 5.72 -10.39
CA MET A 41 -5.56 6.66 -10.37
C MET A 41 -4.36 6.14 -11.16
N LYS A 42 -3.98 4.87 -11.01
CA LYS A 42 -2.89 4.27 -11.80
C LYS A 42 -3.15 4.38 -13.30
N LYS A 43 -4.36 4.03 -13.78
CA LYS A 43 -4.71 4.17 -15.21
C LYS A 43 -4.59 5.60 -15.69
N THR A 44 -5.10 6.54 -14.90
CA THR A 44 -5.10 7.98 -15.23
C THR A 44 -3.68 8.53 -15.31
N LEU A 45 -2.85 8.24 -14.31
CA LEU A 45 -1.47 8.72 -14.25
C LEU A 45 -0.57 8.02 -15.27
N ASN A 46 -0.76 6.71 -15.52
CA ASN A 46 -0.06 6.01 -16.60
C ASN A 46 -0.33 6.66 -17.97
N ARG A 47 -1.58 7.06 -18.24
CA ARG A 47 -1.93 7.78 -19.47
C ARG A 47 -1.24 9.14 -19.53
N LEU A 48 -1.24 9.89 -18.43
CA LEU A 48 -0.56 11.19 -18.34
C LEU A 48 0.96 11.07 -18.56
N GLU A 49 1.59 10.03 -18.03
CA GLU A 49 3.01 9.76 -18.29
C GLU A 49 3.28 9.38 -19.74
N ALA A 50 2.47 8.49 -20.31
CA ALA A 50 2.64 8.02 -21.68
C ALA A 50 2.38 9.10 -22.75
N GLN A 51 1.67 10.19 -22.42
CA GLN A 51 1.40 11.28 -23.37
C GLN A 51 2.68 11.81 -24.04
N GLY A 52 2.67 11.92 -25.37
CA GLY A 52 3.82 12.38 -26.14
C GLY A 52 4.94 11.34 -26.30
N SER A 53 4.78 10.13 -25.77
CA SER A 53 5.64 8.98 -26.04
C SER A 53 5.02 8.05 -27.08
N LYS A 54 5.78 7.03 -27.52
CA LYS A 54 5.27 5.93 -28.37
C LYS A 54 4.63 4.78 -27.58
N ILE A 55 4.53 4.92 -26.25
CA ILE A 55 3.98 3.89 -25.36
C ILE A 55 2.46 3.98 -25.44
N ASP A 56 1.81 2.84 -25.73
CA ASP A 56 0.37 2.72 -25.57
C ASP A 56 0.04 2.51 -24.08
N PRO A 57 -0.62 3.46 -23.40
CA PRO A 57 -0.89 3.36 -21.97
C PRO A 57 -1.85 2.23 -21.61
N ASP A 58 -2.66 1.74 -22.54
CA ASP A 58 -3.59 0.63 -22.28
C ASP A 58 -2.89 -0.73 -22.31
N THR A 59 -1.65 -0.80 -22.83
CA THR A 59 -0.78 -1.99 -22.75
C THR A 59 0.01 -2.08 -21.45
N LEU A 60 0.06 -1.01 -20.66
CA LEU A 60 0.84 -0.99 -19.42
C LEU A 60 0.21 -1.90 -18.35
N PRO A 61 1.01 -2.69 -17.62
CA PRO A 61 0.50 -3.52 -16.54
C PRO A 61 -0.16 -2.65 -15.45
N LEU A 62 -1.33 -3.08 -14.96
CA LEU A 62 -2.04 -2.38 -13.87
C LEU A 62 -1.36 -2.56 -12.51
N HIS A 63 -0.56 -3.61 -12.37
CA HIS A 63 0.19 -3.95 -11.16
C HIS A 63 1.65 -4.22 -11.55
N PRO A 64 2.39 -3.19 -12.01
CA PRO A 64 3.78 -3.35 -12.38
C PRO A 64 4.60 -3.68 -11.14
N THR A 65 5.65 -4.49 -11.31
CA THR A 65 6.79 -4.43 -10.39
C THR A 65 7.43 -3.04 -10.43
N PRO A 66 8.20 -2.62 -9.41
CA PRO A 66 8.88 -1.32 -9.46
C PRO A 66 9.72 -1.10 -10.73
N ARG A 67 10.26 -2.17 -11.33
CA ARG A 67 11.07 -2.11 -12.57
C ARG A 67 10.25 -2.00 -13.86
N GLU A 68 8.99 -2.40 -13.84
CA GLU A 68 8.08 -2.35 -15.00
C GLU A 68 7.24 -1.06 -15.02
N SER A 69 7.34 -0.24 -13.98
CA SER A 69 6.60 1.01 -13.85
C SER A 69 7.05 2.04 -14.89
N ILE A 70 6.09 2.72 -15.52
CA ILE A 70 6.36 3.90 -16.35
C ILE A 70 6.81 5.11 -15.50
N HIS A 71 6.40 5.16 -14.23
CA HIS A 71 6.84 6.19 -13.28
C HIS A 71 8.21 5.83 -12.74
N ILE A 72 8.99 6.87 -12.44
CA ILE A 72 10.27 6.74 -11.76
C ILE A 72 10.04 6.30 -10.32
N LYS A 73 10.87 5.37 -9.87
CA LYS A 73 10.88 4.83 -8.52
C LYS A 73 12.05 5.39 -7.70
N PRO A 74 11.89 5.50 -6.37
CA PRO A 74 12.93 6.04 -5.48
C PRO A 74 14.32 5.40 -5.66
N PHE A 75 14.41 4.07 -5.78
CA PHE A 75 15.71 3.39 -6.02
C PHE A 75 16.45 3.83 -7.30
N GLN A 76 15.78 4.49 -8.24
CA GLN A 76 16.37 4.98 -9.49
C GLN A 76 16.95 6.40 -9.36
N LEU A 77 16.76 7.06 -8.21
CA LEU A 77 17.16 8.44 -7.98
C LEU A 77 18.34 8.53 -7.00
N PRO A 78 19.23 9.51 -7.16
CA PRO A 78 20.15 9.90 -6.09
C PRO A 78 19.38 10.28 -4.82
N ALA A 79 19.94 9.99 -3.65
CA ALA A 79 19.28 10.22 -2.37
C ALA A 79 18.89 11.70 -2.16
N GLU A 80 19.75 12.63 -2.55
CA GLU A 80 19.50 14.08 -2.47
C GLU A 80 18.30 14.48 -3.33
N MET A 81 18.27 14.02 -4.59
CA MET A 81 17.16 14.30 -5.50
C MET A 81 15.84 13.71 -4.98
N PHE A 82 15.87 12.51 -4.41
CA PHE A 82 14.68 11.92 -3.79
C PHE A 82 14.21 12.75 -2.59
N ALA A 83 15.13 13.19 -1.74
CA ALA A 83 14.82 14.08 -0.61
C ALA A 83 14.20 15.39 -1.09
N ASP A 84 14.72 16.01 -2.14
CA ASP A 84 14.17 17.24 -2.72
C ASP A 84 12.74 17.04 -3.26
N ILE A 85 12.45 15.89 -3.87
CA ILE A 85 11.10 15.57 -4.34
C ILE A 85 10.12 15.46 -3.16
N VAL A 86 10.54 14.77 -2.09
CA VAL A 86 9.71 14.48 -0.92
C VAL A 86 9.49 15.72 -0.05
N TYR A 87 10.55 16.49 0.22
CA TYR A 87 10.54 17.59 1.19
C TYR A 87 10.52 18.98 0.55
N GLY A 88 10.97 19.12 -0.69
CA GLY A 88 11.00 20.41 -1.39
C GLY A 88 9.63 20.87 -1.90
N SER A 89 9.55 22.05 -2.50
CA SER A 89 8.29 22.63 -3.04
C SER A 89 8.05 22.32 -4.52
N GLU A 90 9.07 21.87 -5.25
CA GLU A 90 9.07 21.80 -6.72
C GLU A 90 8.16 20.71 -7.31
N PHE A 91 7.66 19.79 -6.48
CA PHE A 91 6.80 18.69 -6.88
C PHE A 91 5.44 18.77 -6.18
N PHE A 92 4.36 18.62 -6.94
CA PHE A 92 3.04 18.43 -6.38
C PHE A 92 2.94 17.04 -5.75
N LYS A 93 2.72 16.99 -4.44
CA LYS A 93 2.68 15.75 -3.64
C LYS A 93 1.26 15.45 -3.23
N PHE A 94 0.79 14.25 -3.53
CA PHE A 94 -0.57 13.85 -3.17
C PHE A 94 -0.71 12.36 -2.92
N CYS A 95 -1.73 12.04 -2.12
CA CYS A 95 -2.24 10.70 -1.94
C CYS A 95 -3.77 10.78 -1.82
N PHE A 96 -4.44 9.66 -1.95
CA PHE A 96 -5.88 9.58 -1.68
C PHE A 96 -6.11 8.78 -0.41
N VAL A 97 -7.05 9.24 0.39
CA VAL A 97 -7.55 8.55 1.60
C VAL A 97 -9.03 8.19 1.44
N ARG A 98 -9.47 7.18 2.19
CA ARG A 98 -10.87 6.74 2.28
C ARG A 98 -11.20 6.49 3.74
N ASN A 99 -12.50 6.52 4.09
CA ASN A 99 -12.97 6.04 5.38
C ASN A 99 -12.32 4.67 5.72
N PRO A 100 -11.70 4.54 6.91
CA PRO A 100 -10.93 3.36 7.25
C PRO A 100 -11.78 2.08 7.36
N PHE A 101 -13.03 2.19 7.82
CA PHE A 101 -13.95 1.04 7.91
C PHE A 101 -14.35 0.55 6.52
N ASP A 102 -14.69 1.46 5.60
CA ASP A 102 -14.99 1.10 4.21
C ASP A 102 -13.79 0.48 3.50
N ARG A 103 -12.59 1.00 3.77
CA ARG A 103 -11.34 0.47 3.21
C ARG A 103 -11.11 -0.96 3.69
N LEU A 104 -11.33 -1.22 4.97
CA LEU A 104 -11.18 -2.52 5.59
C LEU A 104 -12.20 -3.54 5.04
N LEU A 105 -13.47 -3.14 4.94
CA LEU A 105 -14.51 -3.96 4.33
C LEU A 105 -14.19 -4.27 2.86
N SER A 106 -13.73 -3.26 2.10
CA SER A 106 -13.32 -3.46 0.71
C SER A 106 -12.14 -4.43 0.57
N ALA A 107 -11.20 -4.42 1.53
CA ALA A 107 -10.09 -5.37 1.56
C ALA A 107 -10.60 -6.80 1.84
N TYR A 108 -11.49 -6.97 2.83
CA TYR A 108 -12.13 -8.25 3.13
C TYR A 108 -12.85 -8.84 1.91
N LEU A 109 -13.75 -8.07 1.28
CA LEU A 109 -14.53 -8.55 0.12
C LEU A 109 -13.62 -8.93 -1.07
N ASP A 110 -12.60 -8.12 -1.34
CA ASP A 110 -11.71 -8.32 -2.48
C ASP A 110 -10.70 -9.44 -2.28
N LYS A 111 -10.20 -9.62 -1.05
CA LYS A 111 -9.09 -10.54 -0.78
C LYS A 111 -9.55 -11.84 -0.15
N ILE A 112 -10.44 -11.77 0.84
CA ILE A 112 -10.94 -12.92 1.60
C ILE A 112 -12.12 -13.59 0.89
N VAL A 113 -13.18 -12.83 0.60
CA VAL A 113 -14.41 -13.41 0.00
C VAL A 113 -14.16 -13.87 -1.43
N SER A 114 -13.39 -13.10 -2.20
CA SER A 114 -13.02 -13.47 -3.57
C SER A 114 -11.91 -14.55 -3.64
N LYS A 115 -11.51 -15.12 -2.47
CA LYS A 115 -10.49 -16.18 -2.33
C LYS A 115 -9.21 -15.94 -3.13
N LYS A 116 -8.72 -14.71 -3.18
CA LYS A 116 -7.47 -14.39 -3.87
C LYS A 116 -6.28 -15.03 -3.14
N ASN A 117 -5.12 -15.10 -3.78
CA ASN A 117 -3.93 -15.75 -3.22
C ASN A 117 -3.61 -15.26 -1.79
N GLU A 118 -3.93 -14.01 -1.48
CA GLU A 118 -3.72 -13.41 -0.17
C GLU A 118 -4.65 -13.95 0.93
N ALA A 119 -5.79 -14.55 0.59
CA ALA A 119 -6.64 -15.26 1.55
C ALA A 119 -5.95 -16.51 2.11
N ARG A 120 -5.17 -17.24 1.29
CA ARG A 120 -4.60 -18.54 1.70
C ARG A 120 -3.76 -18.44 2.96
N SER A 121 -2.92 -17.40 3.10
CA SER A 121 -2.11 -17.21 4.29
C SER A 121 -2.95 -16.87 5.52
N VAL A 122 -4.02 -16.10 5.34
CA VAL A 122 -4.95 -15.72 6.43
C VAL A 122 -5.73 -16.94 6.92
N TYR A 123 -6.33 -17.71 6.01
CA TYR A 123 -7.05 -18.96 6.33
C TYR A 123 -6.16 -19.99 7.01
N LYS A 124 -4.97 -20.25 6.44
CA LYS A 124 -3.99 -21.17 7.04
C LYS A 124 -3.63 -20.78 8.47
N THR A 125 -3.49 -19.48 8.73
CA THR A 125 -3.10 -18.98 10.05
C THR A 125 -4.21 -19.16 11.08
N LEU A 126 -5.48 -19.10 10.67
CA LEU A 126 -6.64 -19.34 11.53
C LEU A 126 -7.02 -20.83 11.62
N GLY A 127 -6.26 -21.72 10.99
CA GLY A 127 -6.60 -23.15 10.93
C GLY A 127 -7.84 -23.46 10.10
N LEU A 128 -8.27 -22.52 9.25
CA LEU A 128 -9.43 -22.65 8.38
C LEU A 128 -9.02 -23.18 7.00
N SER A 129 -9.91 -23.94 6.40
CA SER A 129 -9.83 -24.40 5.01
C SER A 129 -10.41 -23.33 4.08
N ILE A 130 -9.60 -22.82 3.15
CA ILE A 130 -10.06 -21.85 2.15
C ILE A 130 -11.14 -22.42 1.23
N GLU A 131 -11.21 -23.75 1.09
CA GLU A 131 -12.17 -24.39 0.20
C GLU A 131 -13.54 -24.55 0.86
N SER A 132 -13.57 -24.97 2.13
CA SER A 132 -14.81 -25.33 2.84
C SER A 132 -15.31 -24.27 3.80
N ASP A 133 -14.45 -23.38 4.29
CA ASP A 133 -14.82 -22.39 5.29
C ASP A 133 -15.03 -21.02 4.63
N MET A 134 -16.03 -20.29 5.10
CA MET A 134 -16.20 -18.88 4.79
C MET A 134 -15.84 -18.08 6.03
N MET A 135 -14.68 -17.44 6.01
CA MET A 135 -14.28 -16.49 7.04
C MET A 135 -15.23 -15.29 7.03
N THR A 136 -15.83 -14.99 8.18
CA THR A 136 -16.69 -13.81 8.36
C THR A 136 -15.86 -12.53 8.46
N PHE A 137 -16.52 -11.37 8.30
CA PHE A 137 -15.86 -10.08 8.46
C PHE A 137 -15.33 -9.89 9.90
N GLU A 138 -16.10 -10.30 10.90
CA GLU A 138 -15.70 -10.23 12.32
C GLU A 138 -14.43 -11.05 12.60
N GLN A 139 -14.38 -12.31 12.14
CA GLN A 139 -13.18 -13.15 12.26
C GLN A 139 -11.97 -12.53 11.56
N PHE A 140 -12.19 -11.91 10.40
CA PHE A 140 -11.15 -11.19 9.69
C PHE A 140 -10.65 -9.96 10.48
N VAL A 141 -11.54 -9.16 11.07
CA VAL A 141 -11.13 -8.02 11.92
C VAL A 141 -10.40 -8.51 13.18
N GLY A 142 -10.90 -9.56 13.84
CA GLY A 142 -10.24 -10.18 15.00
C GLY A 142 -8.83 -10.66 14.66
N PHE A 143 -8.68 -11.35 13.52
CA PHE A 143 -7.37 -11.78 13.00
C PHE A 143 -6.38 -10.61 12.85
N LEU A 144 -6.84 -9.47 12.35
CA LEU A 144 -6.03 -8.26 12.22
C LEU A 144 -5.66 -7.68 13.60
N TYR A 145 -6.64 -7.55 14.49
CA TYR A 145 -6.42 -6.98 15.83
C TYR A 145 -5.40 -7.78 16.65
N GLU A 146 -5.47 -9.11 16.61
CA GLU A 146 -4.51 -10.01 17.26
C GLU A 146 -3.07 -9.86 16.76
N ARG A 147 -2.90 -9.33 15.54
CA ARG A 147 -1.61 -9.26 14.84
C ARG A 147 -1.12 -7.83 14.63
N ARG A 148 -1.79 -6.84 15.23
CA ARG A 148 -1.50 -5.41 15.04
C ARG A 148 -0.03 -5.05 15.30
N ASP A 149 0.62 -5.74 16.24
CA ASP A 149 2.02 -5.51 16.62
C ASP A 149 3.04 -6.14 15.64
N LYS A 150 2.57 -6.88 14.62
CA LYS A 150 3.41 -7.52 13.58
C LYS A 150 3.34 -6.79 12.23
N SER A 151 2.97 -5.50 12.24
CA SER A 151 2.53 -4.67 11.10
C SER A 151 3.49 -4.57 9.92
N VAL A 152 4.80 -4.73 10.12
CA VAL A 152 5.82 -4.50 9.09
C VAL A 152 5.73 -5.49 7.91
N ASN A 153 5.32 -6.73 8.20
CA ASN A 153 5.13 -7.77 7.17
C ASN A 153 3.68 -7.89 6.71
N TRP A 154 2.84 -6.91 7.04
CA TRP A 154 1.44 -6.96 6.62
C TRP A 154 1.34 -6.69 5.13
N ASN A 155 0.43 -7.44 4.51
CA ASN A 155 0.01 -7.07 3.19
C ASN A 155 -0.64 -5.66 3.25
N PRO A 156 -0.24 -4.75 2.35
CA PRO A 156 -0.54 -3.32 2.41
C PRO A 156 -2.03 -2.98 2.21
N HIS A 157 -2.87 -3.97 1.89
CA HIS A 157 -4.32 -3.84 1.84
C HIS A 157 -4.98 -3.90 3.23
N TRP A 158 -4.25 -4.37 4.24
CA TRP A 158 -4.75 -4.63 5.58
C TRP A 158 -4.53 -3.55 6.64
N PRO A 159 -3.61 -2.56 6.52
CA PRO A 159 -3.35 -1.69 7.66
C PRO A 159 -4.63 -0.97 8.03
N LEU A 160 -5.11 -1.26 9.23
CA LEU A 160 -5.93 -0.33 9.98
C LEU A 160 -5.16 0.99 9.94
N ALA A 161 -5.84 2.10 9.64
CA ALA A 161 -5.20 3.40 9.85
C ALA A 161 -4.59 3.33 11.25
N SER A 162 -3.28 3.54 11.35
CA SER A 162 -2.62 3.57 12.66
C SER A 162 -3.47 4.50 13.49
N VAL A 163 -4.08 3.98 14.55
CA VAL A 163 -4.52 4.83 15.63
C VAL A 163 -3.21 5.49 16.03
N ALA A 164 -3.01 6.74 15.62
CA ALA A 164 -2.04 7.55 16.31
C ALA A 164 -2.55 7.50 17.73
N GLU A 165 -1.85 6.78 18.61
CA GLU A 165 -2.08 6.98 20.03
C GLU A 165 -1.93 8.48 20.22
N ASP A 166 -3.05 9.13 20.51
CA ASP A 166 -3.01 10.53 20.90
C ASP A 166 -2.18 10.54 22.17
N PRO A 167 -0.97 11.15 22.18
CA PRO A 167 -0.16 11.21 23.39
C PRO A 167 -0.87 12.00 24.50
N ALA A 168 -2.01 12.65 24.22
CA ALA A 168 -2.87 13.32 25.19
C ALA A 168 -4.03 12.45 25.74
N ALA A 169 -4.29 11.27 25.18
CA ALA A 169 -5.28 10.34 25.72
C ALA A 169 -4.68 9.61 26.93
N GLY A 170 -4.93 10.15 28.13
CA GLY A 170 -4.63 9.46 29.39
C GLY A 170 -5.30 8.07 29.46
N PRO A 171 -4.85 7.19 30.38
CA PRO A 171 -5.40 5.85 30.47
C PRO A 171 -6.91 5.88 30.69
N ASP A 172 -7.64 5.07 29.92
CA ASP A 172 -9.09 4.92 30.05
C ASP A 172 -9.46 4.62 31.52
N PRO A 173 -10.45 5.32 32.09
CA PRO A 173 -10.89 5.04 33.45
C PRO A 173 -11.52 3.64 33.52
N VAL A 174 -11.04 2.86 34.49
CA VAL A 174 -11.47 1.49 34.83
C VAL A 174 -12.94 1.45 35.22
#